data_AF-A0A7X9KXI4-F1
#
_entry.id   AF-A0A7X9KXI4-F1
#
_cell.length_a   1.000
_cell.length_b   1.000
_cell.length_c   1.000
_cell.angle_alpha   90.00
_cell.angle_beta   90.00
_cell.angle_gamma   90.00
#
_symmetry.space_group_name_H-M   'P 1'
#
loop_
_entity.id
_entity.type
_entity.pdbx_description
1 polymer ?
#
loop_
_entity_poly.entity_id
_entity_poly.type
_entity_poly.pdbx_seq_one_letter_code
_entity_poly.pdbx_strand_id
1 'polypeptide(L)'
;IGTVKGLQQIHAYLFGGLYDFAGRIRDKNISKGNFKFASALFLEDSLHKVEMMPENTFEEIVNKYIEMNICHPFMEGNGRSTRIWLDLMLKRNINRCIDWSSINKQDYLSAMKISTISDKEIKELLYSALTDKTNDREVFMKGIDYSYYYEQEDFID
;
A
#
# COMPACT_ATOMS: atom_id res chain seq x y z
N ILE A 1 3.72 -10.48 8.39
CA ILE A 1 2.63 -10.11 7.45
C ILE A 1 1.62 -9.31 8.27
N GLY A 2 1.16 -8.15 7.78
CA GLY A 2 0.26 -7.26 8.55
C GLY A 2 0.94 -6.42 9.64
N THR A 3 2.28 -6.42 9.67
CA THR A 3 3.13 -5.76 10.67
C THR A 3 4.04 -4.73 10.01
N VAL A 4 4.48 -3.70 10.73
CA VAL A 4 5.46 -2.70 10.29
C VAL A 4 6.77 -3.37 9.89
N LYS A 5 7.27 -4.32 10.71
CA LYS A 5 8.48 -5.10 10.38
C LYS A 5 8.36 -5.82 9.04
N GLY A 6 7.21 -6.43 8.79
CA GLY A 6 6.90 -7.07 7.51
C GLY A 6 6.92 -6.09 6.33
N LEU A 7 6.39 -4.88 6.51
CA LEU A 7 6.44 -3.83 5.49
C LEU A 7 7.89 -3.34 5.25
N GLN A 8 8.68 -3.17 6.31
CA GLN A 8 10.11 -2.84 6.21
C GLN A 8 10.89 -3.93 5.45
N GLN A 9 10.58 -5.21 5.68
CA GLN A 9 11.20 -6.32 4.96
C GLN A 9 10.87 -6.28 3.46
N ILE A 10 9.60 -6.05 3.09
CA ILE A 10 9.20 -5.87 1.68
C ILE A 10 9.96 -4.71 1.06
N HIS A 11 9.97 -3.56 1.74
CA HIS A 11 10.66 -2.37 1.24
C HIS A 11 12.18 -2.59 1.11
N ALA A 12 12.82 -3.21 2.09
CA ALA A 12 14.24 -3.55 2.04
C ALA A 12 14.56 -4.52 0.90
N TYR A 13 13.66 -5.47 0.61
CA TYR A 13 13.85 -6.42 -0.47
C TYR A 13 13.70 -5.76 -1.85
N LEU A 14 12.71 -4.88 -2.03
CA LEU A 14 12.48 -4.18 -3.30
C LEU A 14 13.56 -3.15 -3.61
N PHE A 15 14.08 -2.46 -2.59
CA PHE A 15 14.91 -1.27 -2.77
C PHE A 15 16.31 -1.38 -2.16
N GLY A 16 16.67 -2.54 -1.60
CA GLY A 16 18.01 -2.81 -1.10
C GLY A 16 19.04 -2.71 -2.23
N GLY A 17 20.08 -1.90 -2.01
CA GLY A 17 21.08 -1.59 -3.04
C GLY A 17 20.67 -0.50 -4.03
N LEU A 18 19.43 0.02 -3.94
CA LEU A 18 18.95 1.17 -4.72
C LEU A 18 18.81 2.43 -3.86
N TYR A 19 18.26 2.30 -2.65
CA TYR A 19 18.13 3.39 -1.69
C TYR A 19 18.91 3.10 -0.39
N ASP A 20 19.66 4.09 0.10
CA ASP A 20 20.37 4.00 1.39
C ASP A 20 19.42 3.85 2.59
N PHE A 21 18.16 4.26 2.42
CA PHE A 21 17.10 4.17 3.41
C PHE A 21 16.20 2.94 3.25
N ALA A 22 16.58 1.96 2.40
CA ALA A 22 15.75 0.78 2.17
C ALA A 22 15.38 0.07 3.50
N GLY A 23 14.08 0.01 3.80
CA GLY A 23 13.53 -0.60 5.01
C GLY A 23 13.59 0.28 6.26
N ARG A 24 14.12 1.51 6.17
CA ARG A 24 14.23 2.44 7.30
C ARG A 24 13.02 3.37 7.37
N ILE A 25 12.42 3.46 8.54
CA ILE A 25 11.36 4.44 8.81
C ILE A 25 11.95 5.85 8.71
N ARG A 26 11.25 6.76 8.03
CA ARG A 26 11.70 8.13 7.81
C ARG A 26 11.69 8.95 9.10
N ASP A 27 12.63 9.88 9.18
CA ASP A 27 12.76 10.88 10.24
C ASP A 27 12.34 12.30 9.77
N LYS A 28 11.99 12.45 8.48
CA LYS A 28 11.55 13.71 7.88
C LYS A 28 10.08 13.68 7.50
N ASN A 29 9.46 14.84 7.56
CA ASN A 29 8.11 15.04 7.01
C ASN A 29 8.15 15.04 5.48
N ILE A 30 7.12 14.46 4.87
CA ILE A 30 6.96 14.36 3.42
C ILE A 30 5.53 14.72 3.02
N SER A 31 5.37 15.11 1.76
CA SER A 31 4.08 15.46 1.16
C SER A 31 4.05 15.05 -0.30
N LYS A 32 2.85 14.79 -0.84
CA LYS A 32 2.62 14.59 -2.28
C LYS A 32 1.54 15.56 -2.73
N GLY A 33 1.90 16.50 -3.60
CA GLY A 33 1.04 17.66 -3.89
C GLY A 33 0.68 18.41 -2.61
N ASN A 34 -0.62 18.65 -2.39
CA ASN A 34 -1.11 19.35 -1.19
C ASN A 34 -1.35 18.43 0.02
N PHE A 35 -1.14 17.12 -0.12
CA PHE A 35 -1.36 16.17 0.95
C PHE A 35 -0.08 15.98 1.79
N LYS A 36 -0.19 16.21 3.11
CA LYS A 36 0.87 15.94 4.09
C LYS A 36 0.62 14.58 4.74
N PHE A 37 1.62 13.71 4.69
CA PHE A 37 1.56 12.42 5.39
C PHE A 37 1.79 12.61 6.90
N ALA A 38 1.65 11.53 7.68
CA ALA A 38 1.81 11.58 9.13
C ALA A 38 3.12 12.27 9.57
N SER A 39 3.07 13.09 10.61
CA SER A 39 4.27 13.76 11.13
C SER A 39 5.31 12.73 11.57
N ALA A 40 6.56 12.88 11.13
CA ALA A 40 7.66 12.01 11.54
C ALA A 40 7.84 11.96 13.05
N LEU A 41 7.51 13.07 13.75
CA LEU A 41 7.57 13.17 15.21
C LEU A 41 6.70 12.14 15.94
N PHE A 42 5.55 11.76 15.35
CA PHE A 42 4.58 10.83 15.95
C PHE A 42 4.45 9.53 15.15
N LEU A 43 5.32 9.32 14.17
CA LEU A 43 5.16 8.25 13.18
C LEU A 43 5.31 6.87 13.83
N GLU A 44 6.20 6.70 14.79
CA GLU A 44 6.38 5.42 15.49
C GLU A 44 5.11 5.00 16.24
N ASP A 45 4.49 5.93 16.98
CA ASP A 45 3.22 5.69 17.68
C ASP A 45 2.08 5.40 16.71
N SER A 46 1.99 6.15 15.61
CA SER A 46 1.00 5.90 14.55
C SER A 46 1.17 4.50 13.95
N LEU A 47 2.39 4.09 13.62
CA LEU A 47 2.69 2.78 13.07
C LEU A 47 2.34 1.65 14.05
N HIS A 48 2.61 1.84 15.34
CA HIS A 48 2.22 0.88 16.38
C HIS A 48 0.70 0.70 16.44
N LYS A 49 -0.06 1.80 16.38
CA LYS A 49 -1.54 1.75 16.34
C LYS A 49 -2.05 1.02 15.09
N VAL A 50 -1.47 1.30 13.92
CA VAL A 50 -1.87 0.63 12.68
C VAL A 50 -1.57 -0.86 12.73
N GLU A 51 -0.41 -1.27 13.24
CA GLU A 51 -0.06 -2.70 13.37
C GLU A 51 -1.07 -3.48 14.23
N MET A 52 -1.65 -2.84 15.24
CA MET A 52 -2.66 -3.44 16.13
C MET A 52 -4.07 -3.46 15.55
N MET A 53 -4.32 -2.83 14.40
CA MET A 53 -5.63 -2.88 13.74
C MET A 53 -5.99 -4.31 13.32
N PRO A 54 -7.28 -4.68 13.40
CA PRO A 54 -7.76 -6.03 13.05
C PRO A 54 -7.62 -6.31 11.55
N GLU A 55 -7.66 -7.60 11.20
CA GLU A 55 -7.46 -8.08 9.83
C GLU A 55 -8.36 -9.30 9.48
N ASN A 56 -9.52 -9.43 10.12
CA ASN A 56 -10.36 -10.61 9.98
C ASN A 56 -11.28 -10.54 8.76
N THR A 57 -11.64 -9.33 8.32
CA THR A 57 -12.48 -9.11 7.13
C THR A 57 -11.77 -8.29 6.07
N PHE A 58 -12.31 -8.29 4.86
CA PHE A 58 -11.84 -7.41 3.78
C PHE A 58 -11.86 -5.94 4.21
N GLU A 59 -12.94 -5.49 4.85
CA GLU A 59 -13.12 -4.12 5.30
C GLU A 59 -12.07 -3.73 6.35
N GLU A 60 -11.79 -4.61 7.32
CA GLU A 60 -10.76 -4.38 8.34
C GLU A 60 -9.37 -4.28 7.71
N ILE A 61 -9.05 -5.18 6.77
CA ILE A 61 -7.77 -5.18 6.05
C ILE A 61 -7.60 -3.91 5.21
N VAL A 62 -8.64 -3.48 4.49
CA VAL A 62 -8.59 -2.25 3.67
C VAL A 62 -8.50 -1.01 4.55
N ASN A 63 -9.21 -0.95 5.69
CA ASN A 63 -9.05 0.15 6.65
C ASN A 63 -7.61 0.24 7.16
N LYS A 64 -7.02 -0.90 7.55
CA LYS A 64 -5.63 -0.98 7.98
C LYS A 64 -4.65 -0.54 6.89
N TYR A 65 -4.94 -0.89 5.64
CA TYR A 65 -4.18 -0.46 4.47
C TYR A 65 -4.23 1.07 4.25
N ILE A 66 -5.41 1.67 4.36
CA ILE A 66 -5.60 3.13 4.24
C ILE A 66 -4.78 3.86 5.31
N GLU A 67 -4.87 3.43 6.57
CA GLU A 67 -4.10 4.03 7.67
C GLU A 67 -2.58 3.89 7.48
N MET A 68 -2.12 2.73 6.98
CA MET A 68 -0.70 2.55 6.64
C MET A 68 -0.26 3.48 5.50
N ASN A 69 -1.12 3.70 4.50
CA ASN A 69 -0.84 4.65 3.42
C ASN A 69 -0.76 6.11 3.91
N ILE A 70 -1.56 6.49 4.90
CA ILE A 70 -1.49 7.81 5.57
C ILE A 70 -0.18 7.95 6.37
N CYS A 71 0.24 6.88 7.06
CA CYS A 71 1.53 6.85 7.78
C CYS A 71 2.71 7.08 6.82
N HIS A 72 2.69 6.42 5.66
CA HIS A 72 3.68 6.57 4.59
C HIS A 72 5.12 6.50 5.13
N PRO A 73 5.52 5.34 5.70
CA PRO A 73 6.66 5.26 6.63
C PRO A 73 8.04 5.46 6.01
N PHE A 74 8.19 5.42 4.69
CA PHE A 74 9.48 5.52 4.01
C PHE A 74 9.64 6.84 3.27
N MET A 75 10.87 7.24 2.95
CA MET A 75 11.13 8.44 2.14
C MET A 75 10.60 8.32 0.71
N GLU A 76 10.64 7.12 0.13
CA GLU A 76 10.10 6.78 -1.18
C GLU A 76 9.67 5.30 -1.18
N GLY A 77 8.98 4.81 -2.22
CA GLY A 77 8.68 3.38 -2.38
C GLY A 77 7.44 2.87 -1.64
N ASN A 78 6.78 3.72 -0.83
CA ASN A 78 5.63 3.38 -0.01
C ASN A 78 4.51 2.68 -0.78
N GLY A 79 4.01 3.27 -1.88
CA GLY A 79 2.88 2.70 -2.63
C GLY A 79 3.14 1.25 -3.07
N ARG A 80 4.31 1.00 -3.66
CA ARG A 80 4.72 -0.33 -4.14
C ARG A 80 4.87 -1.34 -2.99
N SER A 81 5.52 -0.95 -1.90
CA SER A 81 5.68 -1.84 -0.75
C SER A 81 4.35 -2.14 -0.04
N THR A 82 3.48 -1.14 0.11
CA THR A 82 2.23 -1.27 0.87
C THR A 82 1.17 -2.04 0.10
N ARG A 83 1.15 -1.99 -1.25
CA ARG A 83 0.28 -2.85 -2.08
C ARG A 83 0.63 -4.33 -1.95
N ILE A 84 1.91 -4.69 -1.96
CA ILE A 84 2.34 -6.07 -1.68
C ILE A 84 1.96 -6.48 -0.25
N TRP A 85 2.13 -5.57 0.71
CA TRP A 85 1.74 -5.82 2.10
C TRP A 85 0.23 -6.07 2.25
N LEU A 86 -0.61 -5.33 1.51
CA LEU A 86 -2.05 -5.55 1.40
C LEU A 86 -2.35 -6.95 0.84
N ASP A 87 -1.77 -7.33 -0.29
CA ASP A 87 -2.00 -8.66 -0.90
C ASP A 87 -1.62 -9.80 0.04
N LEU A 88 -0.52 -9.66 0.80
CA LEU A 88 -0.13 -10.67 1.78
C LEU A 88 -1.12 -10.77 2.95
N MET A 89 -1.71 -9.65 3.40
CA MET A 89 -2.78 -9.68 4.42
C MET A 89 -4.05 -10.34 3.87
N LEU A 90 -4.50 -9.95 2.67
CA LEU A 90 -5.67 -10.56 2.02
C LEU A 90 -5.47 -12.06 1.81
N LYS A 91 -4.29 -12.47 1.35
CA LYS A 91 -3.97 -13.87 1.09
C LYS A 91 -3.98 -14.68 2.39
N ARG A 92 -3.38 -14.16 3.45
CA ARG A 92 -3.31 -14.84 4.75
C ARG A 92 -4.69 -15.01 5.38
N ASN A 93 -5.49 -13.96 5.41
CA ASN A 93 -6.68 -13.91 6.27
C ASN A 93 -7.96 -14.35 5.53
N ILE A 94 -8.08 -14.10 4.22
CA ILE A 94 -9.29 -14.41 3.45
C ILE A 94 -9.02 -15.19 2.16
N ASN A 95 -7.78 -15.66 1.93
CA ASN A 95 -7.37 -16.41 0.73
C ASN A 95 -7.77 -15.72 -0.58
N ARG A 96 -7.51 -14.41 -0.66
CA ARG A 96 -7.69 -13.58 -1.87
C ARG A 96 -6.48 -12.68 -2.09
N CYS A 97 -6.32 -12.15 -3.30
CA CYS A 97 -5.41 -11.04 -3.60
C CYS A 97 -6.08 -10.10 -4.61
N ILE A 98 -5.45 -8.97 -4.89
CA ILE A 98 -5.93 -7.99 -5.86
C ILE A 98 -5.34 -8.29 -7.24
N ASP A 99 -6.19 -8.38 -8.26
CA ASP A 99 -5.75 -8.28 -9.65
C ASP A 99 -5.53 -6.80 -10.00
N TRP A 100 -4.34 -6.28 -9.72
CA TRP A 100 -4.03 -4.86 -9.99
C TRP A 100 -4.13 -4.50 -11.48
N SER A 101 -4.10 -5.48 -12.39
CA SER A 101 -4.27 -5.22 -13.83
C SER A 101 -5.70 -4.84 -14.20
N SER A 102 -6.68 -5.13 -13.33
CA SER A 102 -8.08 -4.78 -13.53
C SER A 102 -8.46 -3.42 -12.94
N ILE A 103 -7.54 -2.71 -12.29
CA ILE A 103 -7.78 -1.40 -11.69
C ILE A 103 -7.08 -0.32 -12.53
N ASN A 104 -7.83 0.69 -12.97
CA ASN A 104 -7.26 1.83 -13.68
C ASN A 104 -6.39 2.68 -12.73
N LYS A 105 -5.24 3.16 -13.22
CA LYS A 105 -4.29 4.00 -12.48
C LYS A 105 -4.95 5.25 -11.88
N GLN A 106 -5.70 6.00 -12.69
CA GLN A 106 -6.29 7.27 -12.26
C GLN A 106 -7.41 7.04 -11.24
N ASP A 107 -8.24 6.02 -11.45
CA ASP A 107 -9.29 5.64 -10.49
C ASP A 107 -8.69 5.24 -9.14
N TYR A 108 -7.64 4.41 -9.16
CA TYR A 108 -6.91 4.02 -7.95
C TYR A 108 -6.30 5.23 -7.23
N LEU A 109 -5.56 6.08 -7.95
CA LEU A 109 -4.91 7.26 -7.36
C LEU A 109 -5.92 8.27 -6.83
N SER A 110 -7.07 8.43 -7.50
CA SER A 110 -8.17 9.28 -7.06
C SER A 110 -8.79 8.72 -5.77
N ALA A 111 -9.16 7.44 -5.76
CA ALA A 111 -9.75 6.78 -4.61
C ALA A 111 -8.81 6.76 -3.39
N MET A 112 -7.50 6.58 -3.60
CA MET A 112 -6.53 6.66 -2.50
C MET A 112 -6.45 8.07 -1.90
N LYS A 113 -6.59 9.14 -2.69
CA LYS A 113 -6.66 10.52 -2.16
C LYS A 113 -7.92 10.71 -1.32
N ILE A 114 -9.07 10.25 -1.82
CA ILE A 114 -10.37 10.39 -1.15
C ILE A 114 -10.47 9.50 0.09
N SER A 115 -9.74 8.38 0.15
CA SER A 115 -9.72 7.43 1.28
C SER A 115 -9.43 8.04 2.65
N THR A 116 -8.80 9.22 2.68
CA THR A 116 -8.52 9.98 3.91
C THR A 116 -9.75 10.66 4.52
N ILE A 117 -10.84 10.75 3.74
CA ILE A 117 -12.12 11.35 4.10
C ILE A 117 -13.23 10.28 4.02
N SER A 118 -13.21 9.44 2.99
CA SER A 118 -14.20 8.40 2.73
C SER A 118 -13.53 7.17 2.12
N ASP A 119 -13.67 6.02 2.79
CA ASP A 119 -13.06 4.76 2.36
C ASP A 119 -13.89 3.98 1.31
N LYS A 120 -15.06 4.49 0.94
CA LYS A 120 -16.04 3.78 0.09
C LYS A 120 -15.48 3.44 -1.29
N GLU A 121 -14.95 4.42 -2.01
CA GLU A 121 -14.53 4.24 -3.41
C GLU A 121 -13.35 3.28 -3.52
N ILE A 122 -12.38 3.37 -2.61
CA ILE A 122 -11.24 2.47 -2.60
C ILE A 122 -11.67 1.04 -2.24
N LYS A 123 -12.62 0.86 -1.31
CA LYS A 123 -13.18 -0.45 -1.00
C LYS A 123 -13.91 -1.06 -2.18
N GLU A 124 -14.76 -0.29 -2.87
CA GLU A 124 -15.50 -0.76 -4.05
C GLU A 124 -14.54 -1.18 -5.17
N LEU A 125 -13.53 -0.35 -5.47
CA LEU A 125 -12.49 -0.66 -6.47
C LEU A 125 -11.74 -1.94 -6.09
N LEU A 126 -11.17 -2.02 -4.89
CA LEU A 126 -10.41 -3.19 -4.45
C LEU A 126 -11.27 -4.46 -4.40
N TYR A 127 -12.53 -4.34 -3.95
CA TYR A 127 -13.45 -5.48 -3.88
C TYR A 127 -13.75 -6.04 -5.27
N SER A 128 -14.00 -5.16 -6.25
CA SER A 128 -14.25 -5.58 -7.64
C SER A 128 -13.06 -6.27 -8.31
N ALA A 129 -11.85 -6.04 -7.80
CA ALA A 129 -10.60 -6.61 -8.30
C ALA A 129 -10.12 -7.83 -7.49
N LEU A 130 -10.89 -8.32 -6.51
CA LEU A 130 -10.52 -9.50 -5.74
C LEU A 130 -10.50 -10.74 -6.62
N THR A 131 -9.46 -11.56 -6.46
CA THR A 131 -9.33 -12.86 -7.10
C THR A 131 -8.85 -13.92 -6.10
N ASP A 132 -9.24 -15.18 -6.32
CA ASP A 132 -8.80 -16.35 -5.58
C ASP A 132 -7.52 -16.98 -6.12
N LYS A 133 -6.96 -16.42 -7.21
CA LYS A 133 -5.71 -16.84 -7.86
C LYS A 133 -4.45 -16.45 -7.08
N THR A 134 -4.42 -16.72 -5.78
CA THR A 134 -3.38 -16.24 -4.85
C THR A 134 -1.98 -16.85 -5.04
N ASN A 135 -1.89 -17.95 -5.78
CA ASN A 135 -0.63 -18.63 -6.13
C ASN A 135 -0.34 -18.58 -7.65
N ASP A 136 -1.13 -17.82 -8.40
CA ASP A 136 -0.93 -17.68 -9.84
C ASP A 136 0.24 -16.72 -10.11
N ARG A 137 1.22 -17.22 -10.85
CA ARG A 137 2.43 -16.45 -11.15
C ARG A 137 2.15 -15.27 -12.07
N GLU A 138 1.25 -15.41 -13.03
CA GLU A 138 0.96 -14.36 -14.00
C GLU A 138 0.24 -13.19 -13.31
N VAL A 139 -0.76 -13.51 -12.47
CA VAL A 139 -1.47 -12.50 -11.65
C VAL A 139 -0.48 -11.74 -10.78
N PHE A 140 0.43 -12.44 -10.10
CA PHE A 140 1.44 -11.80 -9.26
C PHE A 140 2.38 -10.88 -10.07
N MET A 141 2.95 -11.37 -11.17
CA MET A 141 3.91 -10.59 -11.96
C MET A 141 3.25 -9.36 -12.62
N LYS A 142 2.05 -9.52 -13.21
CA LYS A 142 1.25 -8.39 -13.70
C LYS A 142 0.91 -7.40 -12.59
N GLY A 143 0.60 -7.91 -11.41
CA GLY A 143 0.34 -7.09 -10.23
C GLY A 143 1.52 -6.18 -9.87
N ILE A 144 2.74 -6.73 -9.91
CA ILE A 144 3.97 -5.95 -9.72
C ILE A 144 4.14 -4.91 -10.83
N ASP A 145 3.98 -5.28 -12.10
CA ASP A 145 4.15 -4.35 -13.23
C ASP A 145 3.18 -3.15 -13.13
N TYR A 146 1.89 -3.41 -12.85
CA TYR A 146 0.88 -2.36 -12.67
C TYR A 146 1.14 -1.51 -11.43
N SER A 147 1.59 -2.14 -10.34
CA SER A 147 2.01 -1.44 -9.13
C SER A 147 3.18 -0.47 -9.40
N TYR A 148 4.11 -0.79 -10.30
CA TYR A 148 5.16 0.15 -10.71
C TYR A 148 4.63 1.22 -11.68
N TYR A 149 3.76 0.85 -12.63
CA TYR A 149 3.10 1.80 -13.54
C TYR A 149 2.31 2.90 -12.81
N TYR A 150 1.66 2.57 -11.69
CA TYR A 150 0.93 3.56 -10.88
C TYR A 150 1.82 4.69 -10.32
N GLU A 151 3.12 4.43 -10.15
CA GLU A 151 4.07 5.42 -9.63
C GLU A 151 4.77 6.23 -10.73
N GLN A 152 4.58 5.88 -12.01
CA GLN A 152 5.14 6.64 -13.13
C GLN A 152 4.43 8.00 -13.26
N GLU A 153 5.18 9.05 -13.60
CA GLU A 153 4.57 10.33 -13.95
C GLU A 153 3.81 10.21 -15.28
N ASP A 154 2.65 10.85 -15.38
CA ASP A 154 1.98 10.98 -16.67
C ASP A 154 2.76 12.02 -17.47
N PHE A 155 3.40 11.61 -18.56
CA PHE A 155 4.02 12.55 -19.49
C PHE A 155 2.92 13.41 -20.09
N ILE A 156 2.98 14.72 -19.83
CA ILE A 156 2.18 15.71 -20.56
C ILE A 156 3.02 16.07 -21.78
N ASP A 157 2.62 15.60 -22.96
CA ASP A 157 3.09 16.13 -24.24
C ASP A 157 2.53 17.54 -24.48
#